data_AF-A0A7S1EFG1-F1
#
_entry.id   AF-A0A7S1EFG1-F1
#
_cell.length_a   1.000
_cell.length_b   1.000
_cell.length_c   1.000
_cell.angle_alpha   90.00
_cell.angle_beta   90.00
_cell.angle_gamma   90.00
#
_symmetry.space_group_name_H-M   'P 1'
#
loop_
_entity.id
_entity.type
_entity.pdbx_description
1 polymer ?
#
loop_
_entity_poly.entity_id
_entity_poly.type
_entity_poly.pdbx_seq_one_letter_code
_entity_poly.pdbx_strand_id
1 'polypeptide(L)'
;LLLSAVWAAVPFGAEVFYELFQGASDKAVGAVVELPFSRGCELEADSVGMRIAAEACYDPAKVAGFWGYCARKGLASQPFEFLSTHPGSAQRADNMAAKLPAAAEAMRSSPLCGVFRDQMAQMARLDQWSRHVDSVTGISFYVDRRTGAREWSLPEDLRG
;
A
#
# COMPACT_ATOMS: atom_id res chain seq x y z
N LEU A 1 -25.95 37.26 -52.88
CA LEU A 1 -24.87 38.01 -52.19
C LEU A 1 -25.13 38.23 -50.69
N LEU A 2 -26.37 38.23 -50.19
CA LEU A 2 -26.66 38.35 -48.74
C LEU A 2 -26.63 37.03 -47.95
N LEU A 3 -26.84 35.88 -48.61
CA LEU A 3 -26.79 34.56 -47.95
C LEU A 3 -25.36 34.08 -47.62
N SER A 4 -24.34 34.58 -48.33
CA SER A 4 -22.94 34.20 -48.12
C SER A 4 -22.26 34.97 -46.98
N ALA A 5 -22.81 36.10 -46.55
CA ALA A 5 -22.26 36.92 -45.47
C ALA A 5 -22.57 36.34 -44.07
N VAL A 6 -23.67 35.60 -43.94
CA VAL A 6 -24.08 34.97 -42.67
C VAL A 6 -23.13 33.84 -42.28
N TRP A 7 -22.66 33.04 -43.25
CA TRP A 7 -21.67 31.98 -43.01
C TRP A 7 -20.26 32.51 -42.71
N ALA A 8 -19.92 33.72 -43.16
CA ALA A 8 -18.63 34.35 -42.91
C ALA A 8 -18.49 34.95 -41.49
N ALA A 9 -19.61 35.13 -40.76
CA ALA A 9 -19.62 35.63 -39.38
C ALA A 9 -19.66 34.53 -38.30
N VAL A 10 -19.99 33.29 -38.68
CA VAL A 10 -19.91 32.10 -37.81
C VAL A 10 -18.48 31.81 -37.29
N PRO A 11 -17.39 31.90 -38.09
CA PRO A 11 -16.08 31.46 -37.65
C PRO A 11 -15.46 32.32 -36.53
N PHE A 12 -15.92 33.56 -36.31
CA PHE A 12 -15.34 34.44 -35.28
C PHE A 12 -15.90 34.24 -33.86
N GLY A 13 -16.97 33.46 -33.70
CA GLY A 13 -17.60 33.19 -32.39
C GLY A 13 -17.90 31.72 -32.13
N ALA A 14 -18.03 30.90 -33.17
CA ALA A 14 -18.27 29.47 -33.02
C ALA A 14 -17.07 28.74 -32.42
N GLU A 15 -15.83 29.15 -32.70
CA GLU A 15 -14.63 28.53 -32.11
C GLU A 15 -14.55 28.80 -30.60
N VAL A 16 -14.73 30.05 -30.17
CA VAL A 16 -14.78 30.40 -28.74
C VAL A 16 -15.93 29.68 -28.05
N PHE A 17 -17.10 29.57 -28.69
CA PHE A 17 -18.23 28.82 -28.15
C PHE A 17 -17.93 27.32 -28.06
N TYR A 18 -17.32 26.73 -29.08
CA TYR A 18 -16.92 25.31 -29.08
C TYR A 18 -15.88 25.02 -28.00
N GLU A 19 -14.87 25.86 -27.83
CA GLU A 19 -13.86 25.70 -26.77
C GLU A 19 -14.46 25.82 -25.37
N LEU A 20 -15.35 26.79 -25.16
CA LEU A 20 -16.03 26.96 -23.88
C LEU A 20 -16.97 25.79 -23.59
N PHE A 21 -17.67 25.31 -24.62
CA PHE A 21 -18.61 24.20 -24.51
C PHE A 21 -17.89 22.86 -24.32
N GLN A 22 -16.77 22.62 -25.01
CA GLN A 22 -15.92 21.45 -24.78
C GLN A 22 -15.27 21.50 -23.40
N GLY A 23 -14.69 22.62 -23.00
CA GLY A 23 -14.11 22.78 -21.66
C GLY A 23 -15.13 22.64 -20.53
N ALA A 24 -16.39 23.05 -20.74
CA ALA A 24 -17.48 22.82 -19.80
C ALA A 24 -17.93 21.34 -19.78
N SER A 25 -17.99 20.71 -20.96
CA SER A 25 -18.35 19.29 -21.10
C SER A 25 -17.30 18.37 -20.48
N ASP A 26 -16.01 18.63 -20.69
CA ASP A 26 -14.92 17.84 -20.10
C ASP A 26 -14.91 17.94 -18.58
N LYS A 27 -15.13 19.13 -18.02
CA LYS A 27 -15.31 19.31 -16.57
C LYS A 27 -16.55 18.58 -16.04
N ALA A 28 -17.64 18.56 -16.81
CA ALA A 28 -18.86 17.85 -16.44
C ALA A 28 -18.66 16.32 -16.49
N VAL A 29 -18.01 15.79 -17.52
CA VAL A 29 -17.65 14.37 -17.64
C VAL A 29 -16.70 13.96 -16.53
N GLY A 30 -15.66 14.77 -16.26
CA GLY A 30 -14.75 14.56 -15.14
C GLY A 30 -15.47 14.49 -13.80
N ALA A 31 -16.41 15.42 -13.55
CA ALA A 31 -17.14 15.47 -12.29
C ALA A 31 -18.16 14.35 -12.10
N VAL A 32 -18.84 13.93 -13.18
CA VAL A 32 -19.99 13.02 -13.12
C VAL A 32 -19.63 11.57 -13.42
N VAL A 33 -18.59 11.33 -14.22
CA VAL A 33 -18.21 9.99 -14.67
C VAL A 33 -16.86 9.60 -14.06
N GLU A 34 -15.82 10.40 -14.29
CA GLU A 34 -14.45 10.01 -13.89
C GLU A 34 -14.26 10.04 -12.37
N LEU A 35 -14.72 11.08 -11.67
CA LEU A 35 -14.61 11.18 -10.21
C LEU A 35 -15.33 10.04 -9.46
N PRO A 36 -16.60 9.70 -9.73
CA PRO A 36 -17.26 8.61 -9.03
C PRO A 36 -16.68 7.22 -9.39
N PHE A 37 -16.29 6.97 -10.64
CA PHE A 37 -15.60 5.72 -11.00
C PHE A 37 -14.26 5.60 -10.28
N SER A 38 -13.45 6.66 -10.27
CA SER A 38 -12.18 6.71 -9.55
C SER A 38 -12.36 6.43 -8.05
N ARG A 39 -13.36 7.06 -7.41
CA ARG A 39 -13.65 6.82 -5.98
C ARG A 39 -14.07 5.38 -5.68
N GLY A 40 -14.88 4.77 -6.54
CA GLY A 40 -15.25 3.35 -6.40
C GLY A 40 -14.03 2.42 -6.48
N CYS A 41 -13.15 2.67 -7.46
CA CYS A 41 -11.92 1.90 -7.63
C CYS A 41 -10.99 2.01 -6.42
N GLU A 42 -10.81 3.19 -5.84
CA GLU A 42 -10.00 3.37 -4.62
C GLU A 42 -10.58 2.57 -3.44
N LEU A 43 -11.91 2.58 -3.26
CA LEU A 43 -12.56 1.86 -2.16
C LEU A 43 -12.45 0.35 -2.28
N GLU A 44 -12.54 -0.17 -3.51
CA GLU A 44 -12.33 -1.58 -3.80
C GLU A 44 -10.86 -1.96 -3.60
N ALA A 45 -9.94 -1.17 -4.14
CA ALA A 45 -8.50 -1.35 -3.98
C ALA A 45 -8.09 -1.38 -2.51
N ASP A 46 -8.63 -0.47 -1.68
CA ASP A 46 -8.42 -0.45 -0.23
C ASP A 46 -8.93 -1.73 0.43
N SER A 47 -10.10 -2.21 0.01
CA SER A 47 -10.71 -3.44 0.54
C SER A 47 -9.86 -4.67 0.26
N VAL A 48 -9.49 -4.83 -1.00
CA VAL A 48 -8.73 -5.98 -1.49
C VAL A 48 -7.31 -5.93 -0.95
N GLY A 49 -6.70 -4.76 -0.95
CA GLY A 49 -5.36 -4.52 -0.39
C GLY A 49 -5.30 -4.85 1.09
N MET A 50 -6.27 -4.42 1.90
CA MET A 50 -6.34 -4.77 3.33
C MET A 50 -6.48 -6.27 3.55
N ARG A 51 -7.28 -6.97 2.73
CA ARG A 51 -7.43 -8.42 2.80
C ARG A 51 -6.12 -9.13 2.45
N ILE A 52 -5.48 -8.77 1.35
CA ILE A 52 -4.21 -9.36 0.91
C ILE A 52 -3.12 -9.12 1.97
N ALA A 53 -3.02 -7.91 2.51
CA ALA A 53 -2.07 -7.59 3.56
C ALA A 53 -2.30 -8.46 4.82
N ALA A 54 -3.56 -8.60 5.23
CA ALA A 54 -3.96 -9.44 6.35
C ALA A 54 -3.64 -10.93 6.10
N GLU A 55 -3.97 -11.46 4.91
CA GLU A 55 -3.66 -12.83 4.51
C GLU A 55 -2.15 -13.12 4.48
N ALA A 56 -1.36 -12.10 4.11
CA ALA A 56 0.10 -12.08 4.17
C ALA A 56 0.67 -11.73 5.56
N CYS A 57 -0.19 -11.66 6.58
CA CYS A 57 0.19 -11.52 7.99
C CYS A 57 0.79 -10.16 8.36
N TYR A 58 0.54 -9.14 7.54
CA TYR A 58 0.74 -7.75 7.91
C TYR A 58 -0.45 -7.25 8.74
N ASP A 59 -0.14 -6.41 9.72
CA ASP A 59 -1.16 -5.77 10.57
C ASP A 59 -2.01 -4.78 9.74
N PRO A 60 -3.29 -5.08 9.47
CA PRO A 60 -4.15 -4.21 8.67
C PRO A 60 -4.41 -2.86 9.34
N ALA A 61 -4.24 -2.74 10.67
CA ALA A 61 -4.38 -1.46 11.37
C ALA A 61 -3.27 -0.47 10.99
N LYS A 62 -2.08 -0.97 10.62
CA LYS A 62 -0.98 -0.11 10.17
C LYS A 62 -1.28 0.53 8.82
N VAL A 63 -2.04 -0.13 7.96
CA VAL A 63 -2.47 0.42 6.67
C VAL A 63 -3.40 1.62 6.89
N ALA A 64 -4.40 1.48 7.76
CA ALA A 64 -5.27 2.59 8.15
C ALA A 64 -4.48 3.74 8.81
N GLY A 65 -3.52 3.39 9.68
CA GLY A 65 -2.63 4.36 10.32
C GLY A 65 -1.75 5.13 9.34
N PHE A 66 -1.23 4.48 8.30
CA PHE A 66 -0.42 5.09 7.25
C PHE A 66 -1.22 6.17 6.49
N TRP A 67 -2.43 5.86 6.06
CA TRP A 67 -3.26 6.84 5.34
C TRP A 67 -3.73 7.99 6.24
N GLY A 68 -4.04 7.70 7.51
CA GLY A 68 -4.28 8.75 8.51
C GLY A 68 -3.06 9.65 8.73
N TYR A 69 -1.84 9.10 8.68
CA TYR A 69 -0.60 9.88 8.71
C TYR A 69 -0.42 10.74 7.46
N CYS A 70 -0.62 10.17 6.25
CA CYS A 70 -0.54 10.91 4.99
C CYS A 70 -1.51 12.09 4.93
N ALA A 71 -2.75 11.89 5.38
CA ALA A 71 -3.75 12.95 5.46
C ALA A 71 -3.32 14.07 6.42
N ARG A 72 -2.87 13.72 7.64
CA ARG A 72 -2.41 14.71 8.64
C ARG A 72 -1.18 15.50 8.19
N LYS A 73 -0.30 14.89 7.42
CA LYS A 73 0.94 15.51 6.94
C LYS A 73 0.78 16.25 5.62
N GLY A 74 -0.42 16.23 5.01
CA GLY A 74 -0.64 16.84 3.69
C GLY A 74 0.23 16.19 2.61
N LEU A 75 0.57 14.90 2.76
CA LEU A 75 1.47 14.21 1.82
C LEU A 75 0.83 14.03 0.44
N ALA A 76 -0.50 14.17 0.32
CA ALA A 76 -1.20 14.25 -0.96
C ALA A 76 -0.76 15.46 -1.82
N SER A 77 -0.16 16.48 -1.22
CA SER A 77 0.37 17.67 -1.89
C SER A 77 1.88 17.62 -2.14
N GLN A 78 2.55 16.54 -1.74
CA GLN A 78 3.97 16.31 -2.04
C GLN A 78 4.13 15.64 -3.41
N PRO A 79 5.30 15.77 -4.08
CA PRO A 79 5.53 15.24 -5.42
C PRO A 79 5.77 13.73 -5.41
N PHE A 80 4.94 12.98 -4.69
CA PHE A 80 4.89 11.53 -4.80
C PHE A 80 3.88 11.18 -5.88
N GLU A 81 4.38 10.67 -7.01
CA GLU A 81 3.55 10.32 -8.17
C GLU A 81 2.39 9.37 -7.81
N PHE A 82 2.61 8.46 -6.86
CA PHE A 82 1.58 7.60 -6.29
C PHE A 82 0.46 8.37 -5.55
N LEU A 83 0.80 9.40 -4.77
CA LEU A 83 -0.20 10.19 -4.03
C LEU A 83 -0.92 11.21 -4.92
N SER A 84 -0.33 11.54 -6.08
CA SER A 84 -0.98 12.35 -7.12
C SER A 84 -2.11 11.58 -7.81
N THR A 85 -1.94 10.27 -8.05
CA THR A 85 -2.98 9.41 -8.66
C THR A 85 -3.90 8.76 -7.62
N HIS A 86 -3.43 8.58 -6.38
CA HIS A 86 -4.19 8.01 -5.26
C HIS A 86 -4.24 9.00 -4.07
N PRO A 87 -5.05 10.08 -4.15
CA PRO A 87 -5.03 11.15 -3.16
C PRO A 87 -5.66 10.71 -1.84
N GLY A 88 -4.86 10.55 -0.79
CA GLY A 88 -5.34 10.18 0.54
C GLY A 88 -6.47 11.10 1.02
N SER A 89 -7.71 10.63 1.03
CA SER A 89 -8.85 11.40 1.56
C SER A 89 -9.01 11.07 3.05
N ALA A 90 -9.47 12.04 3.85
CA ALA A 90 -9.79 11.81 5.26
C ALA A 90 -10.79 10.65 5.42
N GLN A 91 -11.74 10.55 4.49
CA GLN A 91 -12.73 9.47 4.40
C GLN A 91 -12.11 8.08 4.17
N ARG A 92 -10.93 8.02 3.54
CA ARG A 92 -10.24 6.75 3.25
C ARG A 92 -9.81 6.04 4.53
N ALA A 93 -9.27 6.78 5.49
CA ALA A 93 -8.88 6.24 6.79
C ALA A 93 -10.10 5.70 7.56
N ASP A 94 -11.22 6.42 7.53
CA ASP A 94 -12.47 5.99 8.17
C ASP A 94 -13.04 4.73 7.52
N ASN A 95 -13.03 4.67 6.18
CA ASN A 95 -13.49 3.50 5.43
C ASN A 95 -12.61 2.27 5.69
N MET A 96 -11.28 2.45 5.79
CA MET A 96 -10.37 1.38 6.17
C MET A 96 -10.60 0.93 7.61
N ALA A 97 -10.81 1.88 8.54
CA ALA A 97 -11.10 1.56 9.93
C ALA A 97 -12.34 0.68 10.07
N ALA A 98 -13.40 0.97 9.29
CA ALA A 98 -14.62 0.16 9.26
C ALA A 98 -14.39 -1.27 8.73
N LYS A 99 -13.36 -1.48 7.90
CA LYS A 99 -13.02 -2.80 7.32
C LYS A 99 -12.04 -3.61 8.18
N LEU A 100 -11.46 -3.02 9.23
CA LEU A 100 -10.51 -3.70 10.11
C LEU A 100 -11.02 -5.02 10.70
N PRO A 101 -12.29 -5.16 11.14
CA PRO A 101 -12.78 -6.43 11.67
C PRO A 101 -12.71 -7.57 10.64
N ALA A 102 -13.07 -7.28 9.38
CA ALA A 102 -13.02 -8.26 8.30
C ALA A 102 -11.57 -8.61 7.90
N ALA A 103 -10.68 -7.61 7.84
CA ALA A 103 -9.26 -7.84 7.59
C ALA A 103 -8.62 -8.64 8.73
N ALA A 104 -8.96 -8.34 9.99
CA ALA A 104 -8.47 -9.10 11.14
C ALA A 104 -8.97 -10.54 11.12
N GLU A 105 -10.19 -10.79 10.64
CA GLU A 105 -10.68 -12.16 10.41
C GLU A 105 -9.90 -12.88 9.31
N ALA A 106 -9.67 -12.22 8.17
CA ALA A 106 -8.85 -12.78 7.09
C ALA A 106 -7.45 -13.17 7.59
N MET A 107 -6.81 -12.31 8.38
CA MET A 107 -5.53 -12.59 9.03
C MET A 107 -5.59 -13.80 9.97
N ARG A 108 -6.64 -13.91 10.80
CA ARG A 108 -6.83 -15.04 11.72
C ARG A 108 -7.06 -16.36 10.98
N SER A 109 -7.81 -16.31 9.88
CA SER A 109 -8.16 -17.49 9.07
C SER A 109 -7.02 -17.95 8.15
N SER A 110 -6.01 -17.10 7.92
CA SER A 110 -4.93 -17.40 6.98
C SER A 110 -4.00 -18.48 7.56
N PRO A 111 -3.85 -19.66 6.91
CA PRO A 111 -2.91 -20.69 7.35
C PRO A 111 -1.46 -20.22 7.24
N LEU A 112 -1.19 -19.22 6.40
CA LEU A 112 0.14 -18.64 6.22
C LEU A 112 0.62 -17.94 7.50
N CYS A 113 -0.27 -17.42 8.35
CA CYS A 113 0.13 -16.65 9.52
C CYS A 113 0.61 -17.46 10.70
N GLY A 114 0.26 -18.75 10.77
CA GLY A 114 0.94 -19.69 11.65
C GLY A 114 2.35 -19.97 11.16
N VAL A 115 2.45 -20.45 9.91
CA VAL A 115 3.73 -20.84 9.28
C VAL A 115 4.74 -19.69 9.27
N PHE A 116 4.32 -18.50 8.85
CA PHE A 116 5.18 -17.32 8.78
C PHE A 116 5.69 -16.91 10.17
N ARG A 117 4.83 -16.96 11.19
CA ARG A 117 5.23 -16.66 12.57
C ARG A 117 6.27 -17.65 13.08
N ASP A 118 6.06 -18.93 12.82
CA ASP A 118 6.96 -19.99 13.27
C ASP A 118 8.32 -19.91 12.56
N GLN A 119 8.31 -19.67 11.24
CA GLN A 119 9.53 -19.41 10.46
C GLN A 119 10.29 -18.19 10.98
N MET A 120 9.60 -17.07 11.21
CA MET A 120 10.24 -15.86 11.74
C MET A 120 10.81 -16.09 13.15
N ALA A 121 10.11 -16.85 14.00
CA ALA A 121 10.62 -17.23 15.31
C ALA A 121 11.87 -18.12 15.20
N GLN A 122 11.88 -19.10 14.29
CA GLN A 122 13.06 -19.93 14.04
C GLN A 122 14.24 -19.10 13.54
N MET A 123 14.02 -18.18 12.60
CA MET A 123 15.06 -17.27 12.09
C MET A 123 15.63 -16.40 13.20
N ALA A 124 14.80 -15.86 14.10
CA ALA A 124 15.27 -15.09 15.26
C ALA A 124 16.13 -15.95 16.22
N ARG A 125 15.78 -17.23 16.40
CA ARG A 125 16.59 -18.17 17.19
C ARG A 125 17.90 -18.52 16.50
N LEU A 126 17.92 -18.65 15.18
CA LEU A 126 19.16 -18.83 14.42
C LEU A 126 20.08 -17.62 14.56
N ASP A 127 19.51 -16.41 14.44
CA ASP A 127 20.27 -15.17 14.64
C ASP A 127 20.88 -15.13 16.04
N GLN A 128 20.20 -15.62 17.09
CA GLN A 128 20.77 -15.68 18.45
C GLN A 128 22.14 -16.40 18.51
N TRP A 129 22.41 -17.36 17.63
CA TRP A 129 23.66 -18.12 17.60
C TRP A 129 24.63 -17.56 16.57
N SER A 130 25.79 -17.12 17.04
CA SER A 130 26.89 -16.65 16.17
C SER A 130 27.91 -17.76 15.96
N ARG A 131 28.33 -17.99 14.70
CA ARG A 131 29.40 -18.94 14.38
C ARG A 131 30.75 -18.27 14.52
N HIS A 132 31.65 -18.91 15.24
CA HIS A 132 33.05 -18.51 15.44
C HIS A 132 33.98 -19.62 14.98
N VAL A 133 35.24 -19.28 14.74
CA VAL A 133 36.30 -20.23 14.40
C VAL A 133 37.42 -20.03 15.40
N ASP A 134 37.81 -21.12 16.06
CA ASP A 134 38.96 -21.12 16.95
C ASP A 134 40.24 -20.88 16.13
N SER A 135 41.01 -19.86 16.49
CA SER A 135 42.23 -19.47 15.79
C SER A 135 43.37 -20.49 15.90
N VAL A 136 43.33 -21.36 16.92
CA VAL A 136 44.35 -22.37 17.18
C VAL A 136 44.01 -23.67 16.46
N THR A 137 42.76 -24.13 16.59
CA THR A 137 42.35 -25.44 16.06
C THR A 137 41.73 -25.35 14.67
N GLY A 138 41.28 -24.17 14.24
CA GLY A 138 40.52 -23.97 13.01
C GLY A 138 39.10 -24.54 13.06
N ILE A 139 38.67 -25.08 14.20
CA ILE A 139 37.36 -25.71 14.36
C ILE A 139 36.32 -24.62 14.62
N SER A 140 35.17 -24.72 13.94
CA SER A 140 34.06 -23.81 14.18
C SER A 140 33.24 -24.21 15.40
N PHE A 141 32.83 -23.23 16.19
CA PHE A 141 31.92 -23.37 17.32
C PHE A 141 30.85 -22.28 17.27
N TYR A 142 29.76 -22.48 17.99
CA TYR A 142 28.64 -21.55 18.06
C TYR A 142 28.56 -20.94 19.45
N VAL A 143 28.24 -19.65 19.51
CA VAL A 143 28.06 -18.89 20.74
C VAL A 143 26.68 -18.25 20.76
N ASP A 144 25.92 -18.57 21.81
CA ASP A 144 24.64 -17.93 22.12
C ASP A 144 24.89 -16.50 22.60
N ARG A 145 24.41 -15.51 21.84
CA ARG A 145 24.59 -14.09 22.15
C ARG A 145 23.89 -13.62 23.43
N ARG A 146 22.87 -14.35 23.89
CA ARG A 146 22.08 -14.01 25.09
C ARG A 146 22.69 -14.57 26.36
N THR A 147 23.14 -15.82 26.34
CA THR A 147 23.63 -16.53 27.53
C THR A 147 25.15 -16.63 27.60
N GLY A 148 25.84 -16.42 26.48
CA GLY A 148 27.28 -16.70 26.36
C GLY A 148 27.61 -18.19 26.32
N ALA A 149 26.61 -19.07 26.25
CA ALA A 149 26.83 -20.50 26.11
C ALA A 149 27.57 -20.81 24.80
N ARG A 150 28.46 -21.80 24.85
CA ARG A 150 29.31 -22.21 23.73
C ARG A 150 29.11 -23.69 23.44
N GLU A 151 28.85 -23.99 22.18
CA GLU A 151 28.61 -25.35 21.72
C GLU A 151 29.37 -25.63 20.42
N TRP A 152 29.85 -26.86 20.26
CA TRP A 152 30.57 -27.28 19.04
C TRP A 152 29.63 -27.60 17.87
N SER A 153 28.32 -27.64 18.11
CA SER A 153 27.28 -27.86 17.12
C SER A 153 26.11 -26.94 17.39
N LEU A 154 25.37 -26.55 16.34
CA LEU A 154 24.10 -25.85 16.52
C LEU A 154 23.10 -26.75 17.28
N PRO A 155 22.22 -26.21 18.14
CA PRO A 155 21.15 -27.00 18.77
C PRO A 155 20.33 -27.79 17.73
N GLU A 156 19.89 -29.00 18.09
CA GLU A 156 19.25 -29.95 17.16
C GLU A 156 17.97 -29.38 16.53
N ASP A 157 17.21 -28.60 17.29
CA ASP A 157 16.00 -27.90 16.86
C ASP A 157 16.24 -26.73 15.88
N LEU A 158 17.51 -26.38 15.65
CA LEU A 158 17.94 -25.33 14.74
C LEU A 158 18.68 -25.86 13.50
N ARG A 159 18.93 -27.17 13.40
CA ARG A 159 19.75 -27.75 12.31
C ARG A 159 19.08 -27.82 10.94
N GLY A 160 17.76 -27.58 10.86
CA GLY A 160 17.00 -27.61 9.61
C GLY A 160 16.64 -29.02 9.16
#